data_AF-A0A9Q8ZI62-F1
#
_entry.id   AF-A0A9Q8ZI62-F1
#
_cell.length_a   1.000
_cell.length_b   1.000
_cell.length_c   1.000
_cell.angle_alpha   90.00
_cell.angle_beta   90.00
_cell.angle_gamma   90.00
#
_symmetry.space_group_name_H-M   'P 1'
#
loop_
_entity.id
_entity.type
_entity.pdbx_description
1 polymer ?
#
loop_
_entity_poly.entity_id
_entity_poly.type
_entity_poly.pdbx_seq_one_letter_code
_entity_poly.pdbx_strand_id
1 'polypeptide(L)'
;MAIVTRFLLPKSPKIAVSPHKLVPDEEFEQQPQVMQAPNSLKRFLGPKQDAVANLWVPNISAVIKAGDEGLISCALFSALKGEDGEVSLDDLYRKFASEIYTHPVAERYSYAGDMTKFVARMRKPAGGLNRSKSTSQPMRPETNLKSRRKSMDPSVPEIGRSRSLVVRRLASPLLSMRNGLRDESNHHVAQKSWTREGQKGIHQESKTRITLTRSELVALLIVLGSELSQNVDCKSSSDTGAYNISVAAMQTNGSKYHIKLTQNKRSRSQQHARGSGVSPLFAKHLAVGSLPFSQDNHGIHSILINKDTFNALQSGVSLDTQPSSAPRSQSKLLDSLPNSRELRFYDLVTSAETHTSTTLLDAIAALPFSGGLAPLASRPLIQTVQFIASGDLPPGKLLQRLEGLVDKVHRHSPQLDIFGPLYEPRNGRALYRERVRLSKLASDPPTPDTRADKTARMSRYITLLERLMALVPDMKPHTVLKAVEEATKLEVQRSYNRTVSAHTPRSNPASAASITLRRRSAPQPLRRSMSPPHSPASRSNRSSLLSNNTSPSDASQISSNEDSEQTLAKQLERVLKSELPLDVPTIAFVARMVLVAWTLSVDVVAWGDDEQGDFRIPDLEGWDKIVMS
;
A
#
# COMPACT_ATOMS: atom_id res chain seq x y z
N MET A 1 4.32 -36.21 40.76
CA MET A 1 4.72 -35.15 41.70
C MET A 1 6.23 -34.97 41.59
N ALA A 2 6.70 -33.83 41.11
CA ALA A 2 8.04 -33.31 41.35
C ALA A 2 8.00 -31.82 40.95
N ILE A 3 8.15 -30.98 41.96
CA ILE A 3 8.18 -29.52 41.89
C ILE A 3 9.54 -29.14 41.31
N VAL A 4 9.58 -28.31 40.26
CA VAL A 4 10.83 -27.69 39.80
C VAL A 4 10.70 -26.17 39.90
N THR A 5 11.65 -25.66 40.65
CA THR A 5 11.79 -24.39 41.31
C THR A 5 12.28 -23.26 40.40
N ARG A 6 11.89 -22.05 40.79
CA ARG A 6 12.31 -20.76 40.24
C ARG A 6 13.82 -20.56 40.37
N PHE A 7 14.48 -20.11 39.31
CA PHE A 7 15.81 -19.50 39.40
C PHE A 7 15.68 -17.99 39.64
N LEU A 8 16.04 -17.58 40.85
CA LEU A 8 16.55 -16.26 41.19
C LEU A 8 18.08 -16.38 41.21
N LEU A 9 18.80 -15.48 40.57
CA LEU A 9 20.24 -15.32 40.79
C LEU A 9 20.57 -13.85 41.14
N PRO A 10 21.59 -13.62 41.99
CA PRO A 10 21.73 -12.44 42.83
C PRO A 10 22.81 -11.46 42.34
N LYS A 11 22.76 -10.25 42.92
CA LYS A 11 23.81 -9.23 42.90
C LYS A 11 24.86 -9.50 43.98
N SER A 12 26.14 -9.20 43.71
CA SER A 12 27.15 -8.61 44.63
C SER A 12 28.53 -8.42 43.91
N PRO A 13 29.62 -7.89 44.50
CA PRO A 13 30.08 -6.51 44.26
C PRO A 13 31.62 -6.31 43.96
N LYS A 14 31.98 -5.01 43.79
CA LYS A 14 33.24 -4.21 43.74
C LYS A 14 34.66 -4.79 44.06
N ILE A 15 35.67 -4.14 43.42
CA ILE A 15 36.96 -3.50 43.88
C ILE A 15 38.11 -3.84 42.87
N ALA A 16 38.90 -2.92 42.26
CA ALA A 16 40.03 -2.08 42.76
C ALA A 16 40.39 -0.99 41.70
N VAL A 17 40.57 0.31 41.98
CA VAL A 17 41.69 1.09 42.58
C VAL A 17 43.01 1.13 41.76
N SER A 18 43.38 2.33 41.29
CA SER A 18 44.77 2.85 41.18
C SER A 18 44.77 4.41 41.15
N PRO A 19 45.89 5.10 41.47
CA PRO A 19 45.85 6.33 42.29
C PRO A 19 46.40 7.63 41.65
N HIS A 20 46.23 8.72 42.44
CA HIS A 20 46.97 9.99 42.51
C HIS A 20 46.75 11.11 41.46
N LYS A 21 46.16 12.23 41.92
CA LYS A 21 46.90 13.50 42.12
C LYS A 21 46.09 14.52 42.95
N LEU A 22 46.80 15.14 43.89
CA LEU A 22 46.40 16.20 44.84
C LEU A 22 46.32 17.57 44.15
N VAL A 23 45.39 18.46 44.57
CA VAL A 23 45.55 19.91 44.84
C VAL A 23 44.35 20.38 45.71
N PRO A 24 44.50 21.31 46.68
CA PRO A 24 43.60 21.47 47.82
C PRO A 24 42.71 22.73 47.82
N ASP A 25 41.83 22.74 48.83
CA ASP A 25 41.17 23.83 49.55
C ASP A 25 40.15 24.73 48.84
N GLU A 26 38.90 24.65 49.31
CA GLU A 26 38.16 25.84 49.75
C GLU A 26 37.04 25.45 50.75
N GLU A 27 36.97 26.24 51.81
CA GLU A 27 36.14 26.11 53.01
C GLU A 27 34.64 26.23 52.70
N PHE A 28 33.80 25.41 53.34
CA PHE A 28 32.37 25.68 53.42
C PHE A 28 31.86 25.64 54.86
N GLU A 29 31.37 26.81 55.26
CA GLU A 29 30.62 27.12 56.46
C GLU A 29 29.41 26.18 56.67
N GLN A 30 29.21 25.87 57.95
CA GLN A 30 28.04 25.20 58.49
C GLN A 30 26.82 26.12 58.44
N GLN A 31 25.68 25.62 57.95
CA GLN A 31 24.36 26.17 58.31
C GLN A 31 23.33 25.07 58.59
N PRO A 32 22.37 25.34 59.52
CA PRO A 32 21.67 24.32 60.27
C PRO A 32 20.44 23.77 59.57
N GLN A 33 20.14 22.51 59.91
CA GLN A 33 18.97 21.75 59.48
C GLN A 33 17.66 22.41 59.93
N VAL A 34 16.83 22.82 58.96
CA VAL A 34 15.41 23.11 59.16
C VAL A 34 14.60 21.91 58.69
N MET A 35 13.88 21.27 59.62
CA MET A 35 12.94 20.18 59.34
C MET A 35 11.84 20.66 58.39
N GLN A 36 11.83 20.16 57.16
CA GLN A 36 10.72 20.34 56.22
C GLN A 36 9.71 19.21 56.40
N ALA A 37 8.50 19.57 56.85
CA ALA A 37 7.35 18.70 56.86
C ALA A 37 6.88 18.34 55.42
N PRO A 38 6.32 17.14 55.19
CA PRO A 38 6.00 16.67 53.84
C PRO A 38 4.76 17.36 53.24
N ASN A 39 4.97 18.05 52.12
CA ASN A 39 3.96 18.72 51.28
C ASN A 39 3.05 17.77 50.47
N SER A 40 2.80 16.53 50.93
CA SER A 40 2.14 15.49 50.12
C SER A 40 0.60 15.60 50.07
N LEU A 41 -0.04 16.41 50.93
CA LEU A 41 -1.51 16.40 51.06
C LEU A 41 -2.25 17.59 50.39
N LYS A 42 -1.56 18.65 49.97
CA LYS A 42 -2.20 19.84 49.37
C LYS A 42 -2.51 19.73 47.86
N ARG A 43 -2.21 18.60 47.21
CA ARG A 43 -2.49 18.39 45.76
C ARG A 43 -3.89 17.87 45.42
N PHE A 44 -4.75 17.63 46.41
CA PHE A 44 -6.06 17.01 46.15
C PHE A 44 -7.24 17.97 45.91
N LEU A 45 -7.05 19.29 46.04
CA LEU A 45 -8.17 20.25 46.00
C LEU A 45 -7.98 21.44 45.03
N GLY A 46 -7.03 21.36 44.09
CA GLY A 46 -6.95 22.34 43.00
C GLY A 46 -7.91 21.97 41.85
N PRO A 47 -8.62 22.93 41.23
CA PRO A 47 -9.42 22.67 40.04
C PRO A 47 -8.50 22.17 38.92
N LYS A 48 -8.69 20.90 38.49
CA LYS A 48 -7.92 20.22 37.42
C LYS A 48 -8.31 20.73 36.02
N GLN A 49 -8.34 22.04 35.78
CA GLN A 49 -8.93 22.58 34.56
C GLN A 49 -7.94 22.84 33.41
N ASP A 50 -6.61 22.88 33.64
CA ASP A 50 -5.65 23.23 32.58
C ASP A 50 -4.71 22.11 32.10
N ALA A 51 -4.83 20.89 32.63
CA ALA A 51 -3.93 19.79 32.24
C ALA A 51 -4.26 19.16 30.86
N VAL A 52 -5.38 19.53 30.25
CA VAL A 52 -5.86 18.93 28.98
C VAL A 52 -5.30 19.63 27.74
N ALA A 53 -4.86 20.90 27.86
CA ALA A 53 -4.48 21.71 26.70
C ALA A 53 -3.20 21.26 25.98
N ASN A 54 -2.35 20.43 26.61
CA ASN A 54 -1.01 20.08 26.11
C ASN A 54 -0.77 18.56 26.06
N LEU A 55 -1.71 17.82 25.50
CA LEU A 55 -1.57 16.39 25.36
C LEU A 55 -0.57 16.05 24.25
N TRP A 56 0.40 15.20 24.57
CA TRP A 56 1.32 14.65 23.59
C TRP A 56 0.58 13.79 22.56
N VAL A 57 0.91 13.96 21.28
CA VAL A 57 0.41 13.21 20.12
C VAL A 57 1.56 12.94 19.14
N PRO A 58 1.55 11.83 18.40
CA PRO A 58 2.53 11.58 17.36
C PRO A 58 2.42 12.62 16.24
N ASN A 59 3.53 13.12 15.72
CA ASN A 59 3.50 13.94 14.51
C ASN A 59 3.19 13.07 13.27
N ILE A 60 2.97 13.69 12.11
CA ILE A 60 2.71 12.93 10.88
C ILE A 60 3.96 12.14 10.46
N SER A 61 5.16 12.65 10.74
CA SER A 61 6.41 11.90 10.55
C SER A 61 6.39 10.54 11.26
N ALA A 62 5.96 10.48 12.52
CA ALA A 62 5.86 9.23 13.28
C ALA A 62 4.91 8.22 12.61
N VAL A 63 3.77 8.69 12.07
CA VAL A 63 2.83 7.83 11.36
C VAL A 63 3.47 7.29 10.08
N ILE A 64 4.12 8.15 9.29
CA ILE A 64 4.80 7.75 8.04
C ILE A 64 5.94 6.78 8.32
N LYS A 65 6.81 7.07 9.29
CA LYS A 65 7.94 6.22 9.68
C LYS A 65 7.50 4.86 10.24
N ALA A 66 6.40 4.82 11.00
CA ALA A 66 5.80 3.55 11.41
C ALA A 66 5.34 2.73 10.19
N GLY A 67 4.85 3.40 9.14
CA GLY A 67 4.50 2.76 7.87
C GLY A 67 5.71 2.31 7.06
N ASP A 68 6.81 3.06 7.10
CA ASP A 68 8.08 2.64 6.49
C ASP A 68 8.63 1.36 7.14
N GLU A 69 8.45 1.22 8.46
CA GLU A 69 8.78 0.00 9.21
C GLU A 69 7.76 -1.15 9.04
N GLY A 70 6.72 -0.95 8.22
CA GLY A 70 5.72 -1.98 7.94
C GLY A 70 4.68 -2.21 9.04
N LEU A 71 4.66 -1.37 10.07
CA LEU A 71 3.73 -1.51 11.20
C LEU A 71 2.30 -1.10 10.83
N ILE A 72 2.18 -0.18 9.87
CA ILE A 72 0.93 0.28 9.30
C ILE A 72 1.06 0.31 7.78
N SER A 73 -0.07 0.38 7.08
CA SER A 73 -0.08 0.58 5.63
C SER A 73 -1.01 1.73 5.26
N CYS A 74 -0.99 2.14 3.99
CA CYS A 74 -1.94 3.12 3.50
C CYS A 74 -3.41 2.66 3.55
N ALA A 75 -3.68 1.37 3.87
CA ALA A 75 -5.03 0.89 4.18
C ALA A 75 -5.66 1.68 5.35
N LEU A 76 -4.84 2.25 6.24
CA LEU A 76 -5.25 3.18 7.29
C LEU A 76 -6.20 4.27 6.74
N PHE A 77 -5.81 4.88 5.61
CA PHE A 77 -6.55 5.97 4.97
C PHE A 77 -7.84 5.50 4.30
N SER A 78 -7.86 4.26 3.81
CA SER A 78 -9.09 3.66 3.27
C SER A 78 -10.15 3.44 4.36
N ALA A 79 -9.74 3.26 5.62
CA ALA A 79 -10.64 2.98 6.73
C ALA A 79 -11.12 4.23 7.49
N LEU A 80 -10.63 5.42 7.15
CA LEU A 80 -11.09 6.69 7.73
C LEU A 80 -12.55 6.92 7.34
N LYS A 81 -13.36 7.35 8.30
CA LYS A 81 -14.75 7.78 8.10
C LYS A 81 -14.87 9.15 8.76
N GLY A 82 -15.00 10.19 7.93
CA GLY A 82 -15.22 11.55 8.42
C GLY A 82 -16.69 11.82 8.76
N GLU A 83 -16.94 12.69 9.73
CA GLU A 83 -18.25 13.32 9.92
C GLU A 83 -18.40 14.42 8.86
N ASP A 84 -19.53 14.46 8.16
CA ASP A 84 -19.80 15.38 7.04
C ASP A 84 -18.74 15.42 5.93
N GLY A 85 -17.95 14.34 5.82
CA GLY A 85 -16.85 14.23 4.86
C GLY A 85 -15.55 14.88 5.34
N GLU A 86 -15.49 15.63 6.43
CA GLU A 86 -14.21 16.11 6.98
C GLU A 86 -13.52 14.97 7.76
N VAL A 87 -12.26 14.69 7.42
CA VAL A 87 -11.46 13.68 8.12
C VAL A 87 -10.66 14.38 9.22
N SER A 88 -11.12 14.23 10.46
CA SER A 88 -10.42 14.82 11.61
C SER A 88 -9.08 14.12 11.87
N LEU A 89 -8.12 14.86 12.42
CA LEU A 89 -6.86 14.29 12.88
C LEU A 89 -7.07 13.25 13.99
N ASP A 90 -8.09 13.42 14.81
CA ASP A 90 -8.45 12.48 15.87
C ASP A 90 -8.91 11.12 15.31
N ASP A 91 -9.62 11.09 14.18
CA ASP A 91 -9.99 9.85 13.49
C ASP A 91 -8.78 9.12 12.93
N LEU A 92 -7.84 9.87 12.34
CA LEU A 92 -6.55 9.33 11.88
C LEU A 92 -5.78 8.71 13.04
N TYR A 93 -5.65 9.43 14.16
CA TYR A 93 -4.95 8.94 15.34
C TYR A 93 -5.61 7.75 16.00
N ARG A 94 -6.95 7.71 16.04
CA ARG A 94 -7.69 6.56 16.58
C ARG A 94 -7.45 5.31 15.74
N LYS A 95 -7.43 5.47 14.41
CA LYS A 95 -7.15 4.38 13.48
C LYS A 95 -5.70 3.92 13.57
N PHE A 96 -4.77 4.86 13.64
CA PHE A 96 -3.35 4.58 13.83
C PHE A 96 -3.12 3.79 15.13
N ALA A 97 -3.66 4.27 16.24
CA ALA A 97 -3.57 3.57 17.53
C ALA A 97 -4.22 2.18 17.49
N SER A 98 -5.32 2.01 16.75
CA SER A 98 -5.98 0.72 16.57
C SER A 98 -5.09 -0.26 15.82
N GLU A 99 -4.45 0.15 14.72
CA GLU A 99 -3.53 -0.70 13.96
C GLU A 99 -2.31 -1.09 14.80
N ILE A 100 -1.69 -0.11 15.46
CA ILE A 100 -0.55 -0.37 16.37
C ILE A 100 -0.93 -1.35 17.49
N TYR A 101 -2.18 -1.28 17.97
CA TYR A 101 -2.65 -2.18 19.02
C TYR A 101 -2.80 -3.63 18.56
N THR A 102 -2.96 -3.90 17.25
CA THR A 102 -3.06 -5.28 16.75
C THR A 102 -1.75 -6.06 16.84
N HIS A 103 -0.62 -5.36 17.01
CA HIS A 103 0.69 -5.98 17.12
C HIS A 103 0.89 -6.77 18.43
N PRO A 104 1.76 -7.81 18.42
CA PRO A 104 2.03 -8.63 19.59
C PRO A 104 2.46 -7.82 20.81
N VAL A 105 2.05 -8.24 22.01
CA VAL A 105 2.34 -7.49 23.25
C VAL A 105 3.84 -7.30 23.48
N ALA A 106 4.65 -8.32 23.17
CA ALA A 106 6.10 -8.28 23.24
C ALA A 106 6.69 -7.08 22.49
N GLU A 107 6.15 -6.80 21.30
CA GLU A 107 6.58 -5.68 20.48
C GLU A 107 6.18 -4.33 21.09
N ARG A 108 4.98 -4.25 21.66
CA ARG A 108 4.44 -3.01 22.22
C ARG A 108 5.17 -2.56 23.49
N TYR A 109 5.85 -3.47 24.19
CA TYR A 109 6.69 -3.10 25.35
C TYR A 109 7.92 -2.28 24.95
N SER A 110 8.34 -2.31 23.67
CA SER A 110 9.46 -1.52 23.20
C SER A 110 9.09 -0.06 22.89
N TYR A 111 7.81 0.30 22.96
CA TYR A 111 7.36 1.65 22.61
C TYR A 111 7.74 2.65 23.69
N ALA A 112 8.08 3.87 23.28
CA ALA A 112 8.31 4.96 24.21
C ALA A 112 7.10 5.17 25.15
N GLY A 113 7.36 5.63 26.37
CA GLY A 113 6.32 5.81 27.39
C GLY A 113 5.17 6.71 26.93
N ASP A 114 5.46 7.76 26.17
CA ASP A 114 4.45 8.69 25.68
C ASP A 114 3.60 8.10 24.54
N MET A 115 4.20 7.32 23.63
CA MET A 115 3.47 6.53 22.63
C MET A 115 2.54 5.50 23.30
N THR A 116 3.02 4.82 24.34
CA THR A 116 2.20 3.86 25.10
C THR A 116 1.00 4.55 25.76
N LYS A 117 1.21 5.73 26.37
CA LYS A 117 0.12 6.55 26.94
C LYS A 117 -0.86 7.01 25.86
N PHE A 118 -0.36 7.44 24.70
CA PHE A 118 -1.17 7.86 23.57
C PHE A 118 -2.07 6.72 23.07
N VAL A 119 -1.51 5.54 22.79
CA VAL A 119 -2.29 4.37 22.34
C VAL A 119 -3.33 3.97 23.39
N ALA A 120 -2.96 3.96 24.67
CA ALA A 120 -3.89 3.66 25.76
C ALA A 120 -5.03 4.70 25.88
N ARG A 121 -4.76 5.98 25.59
CA ARG A 121 -5.76 7.06 25.57
C ARG A 121 -6.73 6.91 24.40
N MET A 122 -6.21 6.73 23.18
CA MET A 122 -7.03 6.62 21.97
C MET A 122 -7.93 5.39 21.95
N ARG A 123 -7.62 4.37 22.75
CA ARG A 123 -8.48 3.20 22.92
C ARG A 123 -9.75 3.49 23.72
N LYS A 124 -9.74 4.46 24.65
CA LYS A 124 -10.89 4.67 25.54
C LYS A 124 -12.11 5.00 24.67
N PRO A 125 -13.13 4.12 24.62
CA PRO A 125 -14.32 4.41 23.84
C PRO A 125 -14.90 5.71 24.38
N ALA A 126 -15.17 6.67 23.49
CA ALA A 126 -15.71 7.99 23.86
C ALA A 126 -17.04 7.88 24.64
N GLY A 127 -17.70 6.72 24.62
CA GLY A 127 -18.89 6.40 25.39
C GLY A 127 -18.72 5.27 26.42
N GLY A 128 -17.52 5.06 26.97
CA GLY A 128 -17.30 4.10 28.05
C GLY A 128 -18.18 4.46 29.25
N LEU A 129 -19.32 3.78 29.37
CA LEU A 129 -20.31 3.84 30.45
C LEU A 129 -19.66 4.34 31.72
N ASN A 130 -20.06 5.55 32.15
CA ASN A 130 -19.90 5.99 33.51
C ASN A 130 -20.28 4.81 34.38
N ARG A 131 -19.27 4.16 34.96
CA ARG A 131 -19.44 3.13 35.97
C ARG A 131 -20.20 3.86 37.06
N SER A 132 -21.52 3.70 37.05
CA SER A 132 -22.44 4.29 38.01
C SER A 132 -21.87 3.87 39.35
N LYS A 133 -21.22 4.81 40.03
CA LYS A 133 -20.86 4.60 41.43
C LYS A 133 -22.22 4.40 42.08
N SER A 134 -22.55 3.14 42.35
CA SER A 134 -23.69 2.78 43.16
C SER A 134 -23.44 3.45 44.49
N THR A 135 -24.02 4.63 44.66
CA THR A 135 -24.26 5.25 45.94
C THR A 135 -25.23 4.33 46.65
N SER A 136 -24.66 3.43 47.46
CA SER A 136 -25.38 2.79 48.54
C SER A 136 -25.95 3.89 49.43
N GLN A 137 -27.22 4.24 49.24
CA GLN A 137 -27.96 4.99 50.24
C GLN A 137 -28.18 4.08 51.46
N PRO A 138 -28.00 4.59 52.69
CA PRO A 138 -28.41 3.89 53.88
C PRO A 138 -29.90 4.13 54.16
N MET A 139 -30.58 3.05 54.57
CA MET A 139 -31.80 2.99 55.36
C MET A 139 -33.14 3.49 54.78
N ARG A 140 -34.05 2.54 54.54
CA ARG A 140 -35.42 2.59 55.06
C ARG A 140 -36.01 1.17 55.20
N PRO A 141 -36.80 0.86 56.24
CA PRO A 141 -37.22 -0.51 56.53
C PRO A 141 -38.53 -0.88 55.83
N GLU A 142 -38.60 -2.18 55.52
CA GLU A 142 -39.78 -3.05 55.43
C GLU A 142 -40.90 -2.71 54.42
N THR A 143 -41.11 -3.59 53.45
CA THR A 143 -42.15 -4.63 53.57
C THR A 143 -42.00 -5.71 52.50
N ASN A 144 -42.13 -6.94 52.99
CA ASN A 144 -42.28 -8.23 52.32
C ASN A 144 -42.74 -8.22 50.85
N LEU A 145 -42.02 -8.98 50.00
CA LEU A 145 -42.63 -10.00 49.12
C LEU A 145 -41.60 -11.08 48.77
N LYS A 146 -42.02 -12.32 49.05
CA LYS A 146 -41.26 -13.58 49.00
C LYS A 146 -40.76 -13.88 47.58
N SER A 147 -39.44 -13.90 47.39
CA SER A 147 -38.79 -14.58 46.26
C SER A 147 -38.03 -15.80 46.78
N ARG A 148 -38.49 -16.96 46.31
CA ARG A 148 -38.15 -18.31 46.73
C ARG A 148 -36.72 -18.65 46.28
N ARG A 149 -35.76 -18.62 47.21
CA ARG A 149 -34.40 -19.17 47.00
C ARG A 149 -34.52 -20.68 46.75
N LYS A 150 -34.08 -21.15 45.59
CA LYS A 150 -33.63 -22.54 45.42
C LYS A 150 -32.18 -22.61 45.91
N SER A 151 -32.00 -23.28 47.03
CA SER A 151 -30.70 -23.73 47.53
C SER A 151 -30.06 -24.67 46.50
N MET A 152 -28.90 -24.28 45.97
CA MET A 152 -27.97 -25.25 45.39
C MET A 152 -27.11 -25.81 46.51
N ASP A 153 -27.19 -27.13 46.64
CA ASP A 153 -26.42 -28.00 47.50
C ASP A 153 -25.00 -28.18 46.91
N PRO A 154 -23.91 -27.81 47.60
CA PRO A 154 -22.55 -28.03 47.12
C PRO A 154 -22.01 -29.32 47.72
N SER A 155 -22.37 -30.47 47.14
CA SER A 155 -21.84 -31.76 47.60
C SER A 155 -21.66 -32.78 46.46
N VAL A 156 -20.92 -32.41 45.41
CA VAL A 156 -20.26 -33.39 44.52
C VAL A 156 -18.89 -32.86 44.10
N PRO A 157 -17.78 -33.55 44.43
CA PRO A 157 -16.49 -33.25 43.84
C PRO A 157 -16.46 -33.85 42.43
N GLU A 158 -17.06 -33.15 41.46
CA GLU A 158 -16.86 -33.49 40.05
C GLU A 158 -15.43 -33.14 39.64
N ILE A 159 -14.65 -34.19 39.53
CA ILE A 159 -13.39 -34.32 38.79
C ILE A 159 -13.40 -33.39 37.57
N GLY A 160 -12.64 -32.30 37.68
CA GLY A 160 -12.47 -31.30 36.65
C GLY A 160 -11.90 -31.88 35.37
N ARG A 161 -12.78 -32.27 34.46
CA ARG A 161 -12.47 -32.36 33.04
C ARG A 161 -12.66 -30.97 32.45
N SER A 162 -11.62 -30.14 32.61
CA SER A 162 -11.38 -28.99 31.74
C SER A 162 -11.29 -29.52 30.30
N ARG A 163 -12.44 -29.63 29.64
CA ARG A 163 -12.52 -29.83 28.19
C ARG A 163 -11.86 -28.61 27.58
N SER A 164 -10.57 -28.74 27.26
CA SER A 164 -9.86 -27.84 26.38
C SER A 164 -10.63 -27.88 25.06
N LEU A 165 -11.54 -26.93 24.87
CA LEU A 165 -12.12 -26.64 23.58
C LEU A 165 -10.93 -26.23 22.71
N VAL A 166 -10.42 -27.20 21.96
CA VAL A 166 -9.46 -26.96 20.89
C VAL A 166 -10.24 -26.17 19.85
N VAL A 167 -10.27 -24.85 20.02
CA VAL A 167 -10.75 -23.91 19.02
C VAL A 167 -9.81 -24.12 17.84
N ARG A 168 -10.22 -24.94 16.88
CA ARG A 168 -9.55 -25.09 15.59
C ARG A 168 -9.47 -23.69 15.00
N ARG A 169 -8.30 -23.06 15.11
CA ARG A 169 -8.02 -21.75 14.56
C ARG A 169 -8.26 -21.86 13.06
N LEU A 170 -9.37 -21.26 12.59
CA LEU A 170 -9.68 -21.20 11.17
C LEU A 170 -8.46 -20.62 10.46
N ALA A 171 -8.01 -21.28 9.39
CA ALA A 171 -6.90 -20.80 8.58
C ALA A 171 -7.22 -19.37 8.12
N SER A 172 -6.22 -18.49 8.18
CA SER A 172 -6.38 -17.10 7.74
C SER A 172 -6.88 -17.09 6.29
N PRO A 173 -7.95 -16.34 5.97
CA PRO A 173 -8.49 -16.31 4.62
C PRO A 173 -7.52 -15.67 3.61
N LEU A 174 -6.60 -14.85 4.09
CA LEU A 174 -5.57 -14.18 3.31
C LEU A 174 -4.20 -14.51 3.88
N LEU A 175 -3.23 -14.68 3.00
CA LEU A 175 -1.83 -14.72 3.36
C LEU A 175 -1.33 -13.27 3.50
N SER A 176 -0.91 -12.87 4.70
CA SER A 176 -0.35 -11.53 4.91
C SER A 176 0.94 -11.37 4.09
N MET A 177 0.93 -10.45 3.14
CA MET A 177 2.16 -10.02 2.48
C MET A 177 2.97 -9.11 3.40
N ARG A 178 4.24 -8.90 3.07
CA ARG A 178 5.12 -8.02 3.86
C ARG A 178 4.67 -6.59 3.62
N ASN A 179 4.64 -5.75 4.65
CA ASN A 179 4.55 -4.30 4.45
C ASN A 179 5.98 -3.76 4.50
N GLY A 180 6.56 -3.40 3.36
CA GLY A 180 7.95 -2.92 3.29
C GLY A 180 9.00 -3.98 2.95
N LEU A 181 10.27 -3.65 3.19
CA LEU A 181 11.44 -4.47 2.82
C LEU A 181 11.73 -5.57 3.84
N ARG A 182 12.41 -6.63 3.39
CA ARG A 182 12.89 -7.69 4.26
C ARG A 182 14.10 -7.18 5.04
N ASP A 183 14.04 -7.22 6.36
CA ASP A 183 15.22 -6.98 7.19
C ASP A 183 16.17 -8.17 7.02
N GLU A 184 17.37 -7.92 6.50
CA GLU A 184 18.39 -8.97 6.36
C GLU A 184 18.99 -9.36 7.71
N SER A 185 18.84 -8.50 8.72
CA SER A 185 19.40 -8.73 10.05
C SER A 185 18.36 -9.39 10.97
N ASN A 186 18.71 -10.54 11.53
CA ASN A 186 17.92 -11.22 12.58
C ASN A 186 17.98 -10.48 13.95
N HIS A 187 18.50 -9.25 13.99
CA HIS A 187 18.73 -8.53 15.23
C HIS A 187 17.59 -7.56 15.54
N HIS A 188 16.80 -7.96 16.54
CA HIS A 188 15.50 -7.41 16.93
C HIS A 188 15.48 -5.99 17.55
N VAL A 189 16.51 -5.15 17.38
CA VAL A 189 16.56 -3.84 18.06
C VAL A 189 17.09 -2.72 17.15
N ALA A 190 16.53 -2.58 15.94
CA ALA A 190 16.54 -1.25 15.32
C ALA A 190 15.72 -0.31 16.23
N GLN A 191 16.34 0.78 16.69
CA GLN A 191 15.65 1.82 17.45
C GLN A 191 14.44 2.30 16.63
N LYS A 192 13.23 2.06 17.14
CA LYS A 192 11.96 2.53 16.54
C LYS A 192 11.89 4.04 16.62
N SER A 193 12.52 4.72 15.67
CA SER A 193 12.67 6.18 15.63
C SER A 193 11.32 6.89 15.73
N TRP A 194 10.29 6.33 15.08
CA TRP A 194 8.92 6.84 15.09
C TRP A 194 8.28 6.91 16.49
N THR A 195 8.66 6.05 17.45
CA THR A 195 8.03 6.04 18.78
C THR A 195 8.36 7.27 19.61
N ARG A 196 9.47 7.95 19.29
CA ARG A 196 9.96 9.15 19.99
C ARG A 196 9.49 10.44 19.33
N GLU A 197 8.96 10.35 18.11
CA GLU A 197 8.51 11.50 17.35
C GLU A 197 7.08 11.86 17.75
N GLY A 198 6.95 13.01 18.39
CA GLY A 198 5.65 13.56 18.73
C GLY A 198 5.76 14.99 19.22
N GLN A 199 4.61 15.62 19.32
CA GLN A 199 4.48 17.04 19.65
C GLN A 199 3.31 17.24 20.63
N LYS A 200 3.24 18.43 21.23
CA LYS A 200 2.10 18.82 22.05
C LYS A 200 0.96 19.23 21.12
N GLY A 201 -0.12 18.46 21.09
CA GLY A 201 -1.31 18.79 20.30
C GLY A 201 -2.13 19.87 20.99
N ILE A 202 -2.51 20.90 20.23
CA ILE A 202 -3.35 21.99 20.71
C ILE A 202 -4.81 21.56 20.55
N HIS A 203 -5.53 21.38 21.65
CA HIS A 203 -6.94 21.01 21.60
C HIS A 203 -7.78 22.28 21.56
N GLN A 204 -8.40 22.57 20.42
CA GLN A 204 -9.30 23.72 20.25
C GLN A 204 -10.63 23.21 19.71
N GLU A 205 -11.75 23.61 20.34
CA GLU A 205 -13.10 23.26 19.90
C GLU A 205 -13.28 21.74 19.68
N SER A 206 -12.74 20.93 20.59
CA SER A 206 -12.72 19.45 20.54
C SER A 206 -11.92 18.80 19.41
N LYS A 207 -11.26 19.57 18.54
CA LYS A 207 -10.37 19.07 17.50
C LYS A 207 -8.90 19.21 17.92
N THR A 208 -8.13 18.13 17.76
CA THR A 208 -6.68 18.17 17.95
C THR A 208 -6.02 18.90 16.77
N ARG A 209 -5.20 19.92 17.05
CA ARG A 209 -4.39 20.63 16.06
C ARG A 209 -2.90 20.36 16.25
N ILE A 210 -2.18 20.16 15.15
CA ILE A 210 -0.73 19.96 15.14
C ILE A 210 -0.05 20.89 14.15
N THR A 211 1.22 21.21 14.39
CA THR A 211 2.07 21.84 13.38
C THR A 211 2.64 20.79 12.44
N LEU A 212 2.63 21.07 11.14
CA LEU A 212 3.24 20.23 10.11
C LEU A 212 4.51 20.87 9.57
N THR A 213 5.52 20.05 9.28
CA THR A 213 6.63 20.47 8.43
C THR A 213 6.23 20.39 6.95
N ARG A 214 7.00 21.08 6.09
CA ARG A 214 6.82 20.98 4.63
C ARG A 214 7.02 19.54 4.15
N SER A 215 8.04 18.86 4.67
CA SER A 215 8.34 17.46 4.32
C SER A 215 7.26 16.48 4.78
N GLU A 216 6.63 16.71 5.93
CA GLU A 216 5.47 15.93 6.39
C GLU A 216 4.28 16.08 5.46
N LEU A 217 3.98 17.31 5.02
CA LEU A 217 2.88 17.56 4.10
C LEU A 217 3.15 16.92 2.72
N VAL A 218 4.34 17.09 2.15
CA VAL A 218 4.71 16.47 0.86
C VAL A 218 4.61 14.95 0.94
N ALA A 219 5.15 14.34 1.99
CA ALA A 219 5.08 12.89 2.15
C ALA A 219 3.63 12.41 2.32
N LEU A 220 2.78 13.15 3.05
CA LEU A 220 1.36 12.85 3.19
C LEU A 220 0.63 12.91 1.84
N LEU A 221 0.89 13.93 1.02
CA LEU A 221 0.29 14.08 -0.31
C LEU A 221 0.68 12.93 -1.24
N ILE A 222 1.95 12.53 -1.24
CA ILE A 222 2.44 11.38 -2.02
C ILE A 222 1.75 10.09 -1.54
N VAL A 223 1.72 9.85 -0.23
CA VAL A 223 1.11 8.66 0.39
C VAL A 223 -0.38 8.58 0.07
N LEU A 224 -1.10 9.70 0.10
CA LEU A 224 -2.52 9.78 -0.24
C LEU A 224 -2.78 9.79 -1.76
N GLY A 225 -1.75 9.96 -2.58
CA GLY A 225 -1.90 10.24 -4.01
C GLY A 225 -2.85 11.40 -4.27
N SER A 226 -2.71 12.51 -3.54
CA SER A 226 -3.66 13.62 -3.55
C SER A 226 -2.94 14.93 -3.82
N GLU A 227 -3.44 15.72 -4.75
CA GLU A 227 -2.90 17.06 -5.01
C GLU A 227 -3.35 18.04 -3.93
N LEU A 228 -2.53 19.07 -3.70
CA LEU A 228 -2.84 20.13 -2.75
C LEU A 228 -3.70 21.20 -3.42
N SER A 229 -4.98 21.26 -3.09
CA SER A 229 -5.86 22.31 -3.63
C SER A 229 -5.65 23.63 -2.87
N GLN A 230 -5.05 24.60 -3.55
CA GLN A 230 -4.86 25.98 -3.08
C GLN A 230 -5.99 26.88 -3.63
N ASN A 231 -7.25 26.65 -3.27
CA ASN A 231 -8.38 27.58 -3.40
C ASN A 231 -9.70 26.86 -3.13
N VAL A 232 -10.46 27.32 -2.13
CA VAL A 232 -11.77 26.72 -1.78
C VAL A 232 -12.88 27.19 -2.73
N ASP A 233 -12.69 28.34 -3.39
CA ASP A 233 -13.76 29.03 -4.14
C ASP A 233 -13.93 28.52 -5.58
N CYS A 234 -13.02 27.68 -6.08
CA CYS A 234 -13.14 27.11 -7.41
C CYS A 234 -13.81 25.73 -7.33
N LYS A 235 -15.10 25.67 -7.70
CA LYS A 235 -15.88 24.43 -7.91
C LYS A 235 -15.33 23.52 -9.02
N SER A 236 -14.11 23.74 -9.50
CA SER A 236 -13.41 22.78 -10.36
C SER A 236 -13.32 21.48 -9.60
N SER A 237 -13.90 20.42 -10.16
CA SER A 237 -13.94 19.07 -9.62
C SER A 237 -12.61 18.72 -8.96
N SER A 238 -12.58 18.72 -7.62
CA SER A 238 -11.36 18.42 -6.87
C SER A 238 -10.90 17.03 -7.30
N ASP A 239 -9.71 16.95 -7.89
CA ASP A 239 -9.12 15.66 -8.24
C ASP A 239 -9.11 14.80 -6.97
N THR A 240 -9.77 13.67 -7.07
CA THR A 240 -10.04 12.82 -5.91
C THR A 240 -8.83 11.93 -5.72
N GLY A 241 -8.15 12.10 -4.58
CA GLY A 241 -6.95 11.33 -4.28
C GLY A 241 -7.14 9.81 -4.28
N ALA A 242 -6.06 9.05 -4.23
CA ALA A 242 -6.04 7.60 -4.34
C ALA A 242 -6.97 6.88 -3.35
N TYR A 243 -7.16 7.44 -2.16
CA TYR A 243 -8.04 6.89 -1.10
C TYR A 243 -9.37 7.64 -0.95
N ASN A 244 -9.74 8.42 -1.97
CA ASN A 244 -10.84 9.39 -1.95
C ASN A 244 -10.73 10.39 -0.80
N ILE A 245 -9.52 10.82 -0.49
CA ILE A 245 -9.26 11.92 0.43
C ILE A 245 -8.66 13.03 -0.42
N SER A 246 -9.23 14.23 -0.38
CA SER A 246 -8.62 15.44 -0.93
C SER A 246 -7.95 16.23 0.19
N VAL A 247 -6.87 16.92 -0.17
CA VAL A 247 -6.10 17.75 0.76
C VAL A 247 -6.23 19.20 0.32
N ALA A 248 -6.84 20.02 1.16
CA ALA A 248 -7.01 21.44 0.90
C ALA A 248 -6.16 22.26 1.86
N ALA A 249 -5.52 23.30 1.34
CA ALA A 249 -4.86 24.32 2.15
C ALA A 249 -5.70 25.58 2.17
N MET A 250 -6.06 26.04 3.37
CA MET A 250 -6.76 27.30 3.60
C MET A 250 -5.78 28.28 4.22
N GLN A 251 -5.55 29.42 3.57
CA GLN A 251 -4.75 30.47 4.16
C GLN A 251 -5.56 31.13 5.29
N THR A 252 -4.96 31.22 6.47
CA THR A 252 -5.49 31.89 7.65
C THR A 252 -4.71 33.17 7.92
N ASN A 253 -5.25 34.06 8.75
CA ASN A 253 -4.64 35.35 9.06
C ASN A 253 -3.15 35.20 9.45
N GLY A 254 -2.26 35.95 8.78
CA GLY A 254 -0.82 36.01 9.10
C GLY A 254 0.03 34.88 8.53
N SER A 255 -0.05 34.63 7.21
CA SER A 255 0.74 33.66 6.42
C SER A 255 0.70 32.21 6.93
N LYS A 256 -0.28 31.88 7.74
CA LYS A 256 -0.46 30.54 8.31
C LYS A 256 -1.40 29.73 7.42
N TYR A 257 -0.99 28.52 7.05
CA TYR A 257 -1.80 27.60 6.26
C TYR A 257 -2.46 26.56 7.16
N HIS A 258 -3.76 26.36 6.98
CA HIS A 258 -4.54 25.33 7.64
C HIS A 258 -4.86 24.22 6.63
N ILE A 259 -4.34 23.03 6.89
CA ILE A 259 -4.54 21.83 6.07
C ILE A 259 -5.79 21.10 6.57
N LYS A 260 -6.72 20.86 5.64
CA LYS A 260 -7.92 20.05 5.89
C LYS A 260 -7.94 18.84 4.97
N LEU A 261 -8.32 17.70 5.54
CA LEU A 261 -8.55 16.47 4.81
C LEU A 261 -10.06 16.28 4.61
N THR A 262 -10.48 16.07 3.36
CA THR A 262 -11.90 15.83 3.03
C THR A 262 -12.05 14.47 2.35
N GLN A 263 -12.81 13.58 2.97
CA GLN A 263 -13.23 12.32 2.39
C GLN A 263 -14.37 12.53 1.38
N ASN A 264 -14.08 12.21 0.14
CA ASN A 264 -15.04 12.23 -0.95
C ASN A 264 -15.91 10.96 -0.96
N LYS A 265 -17.14 11.09 -1.46
CA LYS A 265 -18.09 9.98 -1.57
C LYS A 265 -17.53 8.91 -2.51
N ARG A 266 -17.33 7.71 -1.97
CA ARG A 266 -16.80 6.57 -2.73
C ARG A 266 -17.90 5.86 -3.50
N SER A 267 -17.65 5.58 -4.77
CA SER A 267 -18.43 4.61 -5.53
C SER A 267 -18.15 3.18 -5.02
N ARG A 268 -18.94 2.19 -5.46
CA ARG A 268 -18.69 0.78 -5.10
C ARG A 268 -17.39 0.23 -5.70
N SER A 269 -16.97 0.71 -6.88
CA SER A 269 -15.69 0.30 -7.51
C SER A 269 -14.47 0.89 -6.79
N GLN A 270 -14.66 2.02 -6.12
CA GLN A 270 -13.63 2.74 -5.36
C GLN A 270 -13.46 2.22 -3.92
N GLN A 271 -14.23 1.21 -3.52
CA GLN A 271 -14.01 0.56 -2.23
C GLN A 271 -12.87 -0.45 -2.33
N HIS A 272 -11.90 -0.30 -1.43
CA HIS A 272 -10.72 -1.15 -1.37
C HIS A 272 -11.07 -2.55 -0.86
N ALA A 273 -10.25 -3.51 -1.24
CA ALA A 273 -10.31 -4.86 -0.69
C ALA A 273 -9.70 -4.89 0.72
N ARG A 274 -9.89 -6.00 1.44
CA ARG A 274 -9.43 -6.20 2.83
C ARG A 274 -7.99 -6.69 2.95
N GLY A 275 -7.29 -6.89 1.82
CA GLY A 275 -5.89 -7.33 1.81
C GLY A 275 -4.91 -6.26 2.24
N SER A 276 -3.61 -6.54 2.08
CA SER A 276 -2.55 -5.58 2.39
C SER A 276 -2.71 -4.26 1.62
N GLY A 277 -2.32 -3.17 2.28
CA GLY A 277 -2.31 -1.83 1.71
C GLY A 277 -0.90 -1.37 1.32
N VAL A 278 -0.83 -0.38 0.43
CA VAL A 278 0.43 0.21 -0.05
C VAL A 278 1.34 0.60 1.12
N SER A 279 2.63 0.28 1.03
CA SER A 279 3.63 0.74 1.99
C SER A 279 3.98 2.22 1.74
N PRO A 280 3.96 3.09 2.77
CA PRO A 280 4.42 4.47 2.64
C PRO A 280 5.87 4.59 2.12
N LEU A 281 6.74 3.63 2.46
CA LEU A 281 8.09 3.54 1.93
C LEU A 281 8.07 3.45 0.40
N PHE A 282 7.39 2.44 -0.14
CA PHE A 282 7.29 2.27 -1.59
C PHE A 282 6.55 3.43 -2.25
N ALA A 283 5.53 4.01 -1.60
CA ALA A 283 4.84 5.18 -2.15
C ALA A 283 5.80 6.36 -2.38
N LYS A 284 6.63 6.69 -1.38
CA LYS A 284 7.65 7.75 -1.50
C LYS A 284 8.69 7.40 -2.55
N HIS A 285 9.29 6.20 -2.47
CA HIS A 285 10.38 5.82 -3.35
C HIS A 285 9.95 5.76 -4.82
N LEU A 286 8.82 5.11 -5.13
CA LEU A 286 8.37 4.98 -6.52
C LEU A 286 7.99 6.35 -7.11
N ALA A 287 7.37 7.24 -6.32
CA ALA A 287 7.06 8.60 -6.75
C ALA A 287 8.32 9.38 -7.17
N VAL A 288 9.45 9.17 -6.49
CA VAL A 288 10.74 9.78 -6.83
C VAL A 288 11.57 9.03 -7.87
N GLY A 289 11.06 7.91 -8.40
CA GLY A 289 11.80 7.08 -9.34
C GLY A 289 12.91 6.25 -8.71
N SER A 290 12.77 5.95 -7.43
CA SER A 290 13.64 5.05 -6.68
C SER A 290 12.94 3.72 -6.43
N LEU A 291 13.67 2.61 -6.51
CA LEU A 291 13.18 1.27 -6.23
C LEU A 291 13.94 0.66 -5.05
N PRO A 292 13.32 0.53 -3.87
CA PRO A 292 13.92 -0.12 -2.72
C PRO A 292 14.12 -1.62 -2.99
N PHE A 293 15.29 -2.17 -2.65
CA PHE A 293 15.59 -3.59 -2.88
C PHE A 293 16.08 -4.34 -1.64
N SER A 294 16.77 -3.67 -0.71
CA SER A 294 17.19 -4.29 0.55
C SER A 294 17.18 -3.29 1.70
N GLN A 295 17.08 -3.81 2.92
CA GLN A 295 17.10 -3.02 4.14
C GLN A 295 17.96 -3.74 5.19
N ASP A 296 18.89 -3.01 5.77
CA ASP A 296 19.78 -3.49 6.81
C ASP A 296 19.76 -2.55 8.03
N ASN A 297 20.62 -2.82 9.02
CA ASN A 297 20.75 -1.98 10.21
C ASN A 297 21.24 -0.56 9.92
N HIS A 298 21.86 -0.35 8.76
CA HIS A 298 22.47 0.92 8.39
C HIS A 298 21.53 1.78 7.53
N GLY A 299 20.59 1.18 6.80
CA GLY A 299 19.70 1.96 5.95
C GLY A 299 18.80 1.14 5.03
N ILE A 300 18.12 1.88 4.16
CA ILE A 300 17.33 1.37 3.05
C ILE A 300 18.14 1.56 1.77
N HIS A 301 18.43 0.46 1.08
CA HIS A 301 19.15 0.48 -0.18
C HIS A 301 18.16 0.54 -1.34
N SER A 302 18.34 1.52 -2.21
CA SER A 302 17.42 1.76 -3.33
C SER A 302 18.15 2.09 -4.63
N ILE A 303 17.64 1.56 -5.73
CA ILE A 303 18.13 1.83 -7.08
C ILE A 303 17.44 3.08 -7.62
N LEU A 304 18.19 4.04 -8.15
CA LEU A 304 17.63 5.19 -8.88
C LEU A 304 17.40 4.80 -10.35
N ILE A 305 16.15 4.94 -10.81
CA ILE A 305 15.76 4.62 -12.19
C ILE A 305 15.57 5.93 -12.96
N ASN A 306 16.42 6.15 -13.95
CA ASN A 306 16.36 7.31 -14.85
C ASN A 306 16.16 6.86 -16.31
N LYS A 307 16.13 7.84 -17.23
CA LYS A 307 16.00 7.57 -18.67
C LYS A 307 17.19 6.79 -19.23
N ASP A 308 18.40 7.06 -18.73
CA ASP A 308 19.63 6.41 -19.20
C ASP A 308 19.66 4.93 -18.80
N THR A 309 19.23 4.61 -17.58
CA THR A 309 19.01 3.24 -17.09
C THR A 309 18.03 2.51 -17.98
N PHE A 310 16.90 3.14 -18.32
CA PHE A 310 15.91 2.56 -19.21
C PHE A 310 16.49 2.26 -20.61
N ASN A 311 17.22 3.21 -21.19
CA ASN A 311 17.86 3.05 -22.49
C ASN A 311 18.92 1.93 -22.49
N ALA A 312 19.69 1.81 -21.41
CA ALA A 312 20.69 0.76 -21.26
C ALA A 312 20.05 -0.62 -21.09
N LEU A 313 18.92 -0.72 -20.37
CA LEU A 313 18.13 -1.96 -20.28
C LEU A 313 17.55 -2.35 -21.64
N GLN A 314 17.03 -1.37 -22.40
CA GLN A 314 16.44 -1.62 -23.70
C GLN A 314 17.47 -2.14 -24.71
N SER A 315 18.73 -1.70 -24.60
CA SER A 315 19.82 -2.21 -25.43
C SER A 315 20.37 -3.57 -24.99
N GLY A 316 19.91 -4.12 -23.86
CA GLY A 316 20.34 -5.41 -23.34
C GLY A 316 21.76 -5.40 -22.78
N VAL A 317 22.31 -4.22 -22.47
CA VAL A 317 23.66 -4.09 -21.91
C VAL A 317 23.66 -4.57 -20.45
N SER A 318 24.76 -5.21 -20.04
CA SER A 318 24.99 -5.61 -18.66
C SER A 318 25.07 -4.37 -17.76
N LEU A 319 24.31 -4.34 -16.67
CA LEU A 319 24.28 -3.23 -15.72
C LEU A 319 24.86 -3.68 -14.39
N ASP A 320 25.69 -2.87 -13.76
CA ASP A 320 26.17 -3.09 -12.40
C ASP A 320 25.57 -2.06 -11.43
N THR A 321 25.35 -2.46 -10.19
CA THR A 321 24.74 -1.62 -9.16
C THR A 321 25.84 -0.93 -8.36
N GLN A 322 26.02 0.38 -8.55
CA GLN A 322 27.08 1.14 -7.89
C GLN A 322 26.51 2.23 -6.97
N PRO A 323 27.15 2.53 -5.83
CA PRO A 323 26.73 3.64 -4.98
C PRO A 323 26.67 4.95 -5.78
N SER A 324 25.56 5.66 -5.66
CA SER A 324 25.36 6.94 -6.35
C SER A 324 26.36 7.97 -5.83
N SER A 325 27.21 8.50 -6.71
CA SER A 325 28.24 9.48 -6.36
C SER A 325 27.72 10.92 -6.23
N ALA A 326 26.60 11.23 -6.90
CA ALA A 326 26.03 12.58 -6.94
C ALA A 326 24.55 12.59 -6.52
N PRO A 327 24.15 13.40 -5.52
CA PRO A 327 22.76 13.51 -5.12
C PRO A 327 21.95 14.27 -6.19
N ARG A 328 20.90 13.64 -6.71
CA ARG A 328 19.95 14.24 -7.67
C ARG A 328 18.83 14.97 -6.94
N SER A 329 18.06 15.79 -7.66
CA SER A 329 16.90 16.49 -7.07
C SER A 329 15.88 15.52 -6.46
N GLN A 330 15.62 14.38 -7.13
CA GLN A 330 14.71 13.35 -6.64
C GLN A 330 15.21 12.69 -5.36
N SER A 331 16.50 12.35 -5.29
CA SER A 331 17.09 11.73 -4.10
C SER A 331 17.16 12.73 -2.94
N LYS A 332 17.51 13.99 -3.21
CA LYS A 332 17.48 15.08 -2.21
C LYS A 332 16.09 15.29 -1.63
N LEU A 333 15.04 15.28 -2.47
CA LEU A 333 13.67 15.39 -1.94
C LEU A 333 13.37 14.19 -1.05
N LEU A 334 13.63 12.97 -1.54
CA LEU A 334 13.34 11.76 -0.77
C LEU A 334 14.08 11.72 0.58
N ASP A 335 15.35 12.15 0.62
CA ASP A 335 16.13 12.31 1.86
C ASP A 335 15.51 13.32 2.83
N SER A 336 14.88 14.38 2.31
CA SER A 336 14.21 15.40 3.12
C SER A 336 12.87 14.94 3.70
N LEU A 337 12.25 13.90 3.11
CA LEU A 337 10.99 13.35 3.59
C LEU A 337 11.18 12.59 4.92
N PRO A 338 10.13 12.40 5.73
CA PRO A 338 10.22 11.59 6.94
C PRO A 338 10.58 10.15 6.60
N ASN A 339 11.78 9.70 6.96
CA ASN A 339 12.27 8.33 6.77
C ASN A 339 12.57 7.65 8.11
N SER A 340 12.23 6.36 8.22
CA SER A 340 12.50 5.57 9.43
C SER A 340 13.98 5.21 9.59
N ARG A 341 14.69 5.06 8.46
CA ARG A 341 16.11 4.73 8.37
C ARG A 341 16.81 5.64 7.35
N GLU A 342 18.14 5.68 7.39
CA GLU A 342 18.96 6.39 6.40
C GLU A 342 18.80 5.76 5.01
N LEU A 343 18.85 6.57 3.95
CA LEU A 343 18.68 6.11 2.57
C LEU A 343 20.05 5.99 1.90
N ARG A 344 20.25 4.90 1.16
CA ARG A 344 21.44 4.64 0.36
C ARG A 344 21.04 4.41 -1.09
N PHE A 345 21.49 5.31 -1.95
CA PHE A 345 21.14 5.28 -3.36
C PHE A 345 22.20 4.59 -4.20
N TYR A 346 21.74 3.84 -5.18
CA TYR A 346 22.57 3.15 -6.15
C TYR A 346 22.13 3.53 -7.56
N ASP A 347 23.10 3.81 -8.42
CA ASP A 347 22.89 3.97 -9.86
C ASP A 347 23.20 2.64 -10.56
N LEU A 348 22.52 2.42 -11.70
CA LEU A 348 22.82 1.31 -12.59
C LEU A 348 23.74 1.82 -13.71
N VAL A 349 24.97 1.33 -13.73
CA VAL A 349 26.02 1.74 -14.68
C VAL A 349 26.31 0.59 -15.64
N THR A 350 26.58 0.87 -16.91
CA THR A 350 26.93 -0.18 -17.87
C THR A 350 28.26 -0.82 -17.51
N SER A 351 28.26 -2.13 -17.38
CA SER A 351 29.46 -2.92 -17.07
C SER A 351 29.95 -3.65 -18.31
N ALA A 352 31.27 -3.68 -18.49
CA ALA A 352 31.92 -4.51 -19.51
C ALA A 352 31.92 -6.00 -19.13
N GLU A 353 31.76 -6.30 -17.84
CA GLU A 353 31.64 -7.66 -17.33
C GLU A 353 30.20 -8.15 -17.48
N THR A 354 30.05 -9.40 -17.93
CA THR A 354 28.76 -10.06 -18.11
C THR A 354 28.22 -10.52 -16.76
N HIS A 355 27.76 -9.55 -15.96
CA HIS A 355 27.02 -9.82 -14.75
C HIS A 355 25.56 -10.01 -15.09
N THR A 356 24.96 -11.12 -14.67
CA THR A 356 23.51 -11.18 -14.49
C THR A 356 23.18 -10.31 -13.29
N SER A 357 23.13 -8.99 -13.46
CA SER A 357 22.68 -8.12 -12.35
C SER A 357 21.21 -8.36 -12.11
N THR A 358 20.95 -9.29 -11.18
CA THR A 358 19.61 -9.72 -10.81
C THR A 358 18.93 -8.70 -9.91
N THR A 359 19.66 -7.78 -9.29
CA THR A 359 19.13 -6.87 -8.24
C THR A 359 17.93 -6.07 -8.72
N LEU A 360 17.99 -5.46 -9.92
CA LEU A 360 16.85 -4.71 -10.46
C LEU A 360 15.65 -5.62 -10.73
N LEU A 361 15.88 -6.77 -11.37
CA LEU A 361 14.82 -7.70 -11.75
C LEU A 361 14.18 -8.32 -10.50
N ASP A 362 14.98 -8.63 -9.49
CA ASP A 362 14.56 -9.13 -8.19
C ASP A 362 13.74 -8.07 -7.44
N ALA A 363 14.17 -6.81 -7.45
CA ALA A 363 13.44 -5.70 -6.83
C ALA A 363 12.08 -5.48 -7.52
N ILE A 364 12.01 -5.54 -8.85
CA ILE A 364 10.76 -5.45 -9.61
C ILE A 364 9.86 -6.64 -9.32
N ALA A 365 10.41 -7.86 -9.27
CA ALA A 365 9.67 -9.07 -8.95
C ALA A 365 9.11 -9.08 -7.51
N ALA A 366 9.75 -8.35 -6.58
CA ALA A 366 9.30 -8.22 -5.20
C ALA A 366 8.13 -7.22 -5.01
N LEU A 367 7.92 -6.28 -5.93
CA LEU A 367 6.90 -5.22 -5.81
C LEU A 367 5.47 -5.72 -5.49
N PRO A 368 4.95 -6.82 -6.07
CA PRO A 368 3.59 -7.28 -5.76
C PRO A 368 3.44 -7.76 -4.32
N PHE A 369 4.57 -8.06 -3.64
CA PHE A 369 4.62 -8.65 -2.30
C PHE A 369 4.99 -7.65 -1.20
N SER A 370 5.18 -6.37 -1.53
CA SER A 370 5.60 -5.31 -0.61
C SER A 370 4.44 -4.59 0.11
N GLY A 371 3.25 -5.20 0.11
CA GLY A 371 2.08 -4.74 0.85
C GLY A 371 1.06 -4.05 -0.06
N GLY A 372 1.47 -3.62 -1.25
CA GLY A 372 0.59 -3.10 -2.27
C GLY A 372 1.32 -2.16 -3.22
N LEU A 373 0.75 -1.93 -4.40
CA LEU A 373 1.39 -1.13 -5.43
C LEU A 373 0.97 0.34 -5.31
N ALA A 374 1.95 1.23 -5.32
CA ALA A 374 1.74 2.66 -5.12
C ALA A 374 0.93 3.29 -6.27
N PRO A 375 0.10 4.30 -5.98
CA PRO A 375 -0.71 4.98 -6.99
C PRO A 375 0.10 5.96 -7.85
N LEU A 376 1.29 6.37 -7.40
CA LEU A 376 2.16 7.34 -8.05
C LEU A 376 3.53 6.72 -8.32
N ALA A 377 4.10 6.97 -9.50
CA ALA A 377 5.48 6.62 -9.82
C ALA A 377 6.10 7.57 -10.84
N SER A 378 7.44 7.63 -10.89
CA SER A 378 8.12 8.38 -11.95
C SER A 378 7.98 7.69 -13.31
N ARG A 379 7.99 8.49 -14.38
CA ARG A 379 7.86 7.97 -15.75
C ARG A 379 8.92 6.94 -16.14
N PRO A 380 10.23 7.17 -15.90
CA PRO A 380 11.26 6.19 -16.27
C PRO A 380 11.08 4.85 -15.55
N LEU A 381 10.64 4.89 -14.28
CA LEU A 381 10.38 3.69 -13.50
C LEU A 381 9.19 2.90 -14.06
N ILE A 382 8.09 3.57 -14.41
CA ILE A 382 6.92 2.93 -15.03
C ILE A 382 7.32 2.24 -16.34
N GLN A 383 8.06 2.94 -17.21
CA GLN A 383 8.53 2.42 -18.49
C GLN A 383 9.46 1.22 -18.31
N THR A 384 10.37 1.29 -17.33
CA THR A 384 11.29 0.20 -17.00
C THR A 384 10.55 -1.06 -16.56
N VAL A 385 9.62 -0.92 -15.60
CA VAL A 385 8.82 -2.07 -15.13
C VAL A 385 7.95 -2.62 -16.26
N GLN A 386 7.36 -1.76 -17.08
CA GLN A 386 6.51 -2.17 -18.20
C GLN A 386 7.31 -2.97 -19.23
N PHE A 387 8.48 -2.48 -19.63
CA PHE A 387 9.37 -3.16 -20.58
C PHE A 387 9.79 -4.55 -20.08
N ILE A 388 10.20 -4.65 -18.81
CA ILE A 388 10.63 -5.89 -18.17
C ILE A 388 9.46 -6.88 -18.02
N ALA A 389 8.33 -6.43 -17.45
CA ALA A 389 7.24 -7.31 -17.07
C ALA A 389 6.31 -7.69 -18.23
N SER A 390 6.24 -6.87 -19.30
CA SER A 390 5.36 -7.16 -20.46
C SER A 390 5.90 -8.27 -21.35
N GLY A 391 7.22 -8.42 -21.45
CA GLY A 391 7.82 -9.46 -22.29
C GLY A 391 7.67 -9.18 -23.79
N ASP A 392 7.59 -7.90 -24.18
CA ASP A 392 7.27 -7.42 -25.54
C ASP A 392 5.89 -7.85 -26.06
N LEU A 393 4.97 -8.19 -25.16
CA LEU A 393 3.61 -8.58 -25.54
C LEU A 393 2.64 -7.43 -25.25
N PRO A 394 1.71 -7.13 -26.18
CA PRO A 394 0.70 -6.12 -25.94
C PRO A 394 -0.23 -6.57 -24.80
N PRO A 395 -0.66 -5.64 -23.91
CA PRO A 395 -1.52 -5.98 -22.79
C PRO A 395 -2.90 -6.47 -23.24
N GLY A 396 -3.46 -5.88 -24.30
CA GLY A 396 -4.83 -6.14 -24.73
C GLY A 396 -5.83 -5.88 -23.59
N LYS A 397 -6.83 -6.76 -23.43
CA LYS A 397 -7.86 -6.65 -22.37
C LYS A 397 -7.40 -7.16 -21.00
N LEU A 398 -6.12 -6.98 -20.64
CA LEU A 398 -5.51 -7.55 -19.43
C LEU A 398 -6.28 -7.19 -18.16
N LEU A 399 -6.61 -5.90 -17.98
CA LEU A 399 -7.34 -5.42 -16.79
C LEU A 399 -8.70 -6.11 -16.64
N GLN A 400 -9.44 -6.27 -17.75
CA GLN A 400 -10.71 -6.98 -17.73
C GLN A 400 -10.56 -8.46 -17.36
N ARG A 401 -9.48 -9.11 -17.84
CA ARG A 401 -9.21 -10.52 -17.55
C ARG A 401 -8.78 -10.73 -16.08
N LEU A 402 -7.97 -9.83 -15.52
CA LEU A 402 -7.65 -9.84 -14.09
C LEU A 402 -8.90 -9.66 -13.23
N GLU A 403 -9.80 -8.73 -13.59
CA GLU A 403 -11.09 -8.60 -12.90
C GLU A 403 -12.01 -9.82 -13.05
N GLY A 404 -11.88 -10.57 -14.15
CA GLY A 404 -12.50 -11.89 -14.30
C GLY A 404 -11.96 -12.89 -13.28
N LEU A 405 -10.65 -12.89 -13.06
CA LEU A 405 -9.98 -13.78 -12.11
C LEU A 405 -10.34 -13.43 -10.66
N VAL A 406 -10.46 -12.13 -10.32
CA VAL A 406 -10.94 -11.69 -9.00
C VAL A 406 -12.34 -12.24 -8.70
N ASP A 407 -13.30 -12.09 -9.62
CA ASP A 407 -14.66 -12.63 -9.46
C ASP A 407 -14.66 -14.16 -9.34
N LYS A 408 -13.83 -14.86 -10.14
CA LYS A 408 -13.69 -16.32 -10.03
C LYS A 408 -13.23 -16.74 -8.63
N VAL A 409 -12.20 -16.10 -8.09
CA VAL A 409 -11.70 -16.40 -6.74
C VAL A 409 -12.70 -15.97 -5.66
N HIS A 410 -13.44 -14.88 -5.87
CA HIS A 410 -14.53 -14.48 -4.97
C HIS A 410 -15.62 -15.55 -4.89
N ARG A 411 -16.08 -16.08 -6.03
CA ARG A 411 -17.12 -17.13 -6.10
C ARG A 411 -16.68 -18.45 -5.47
N HIS A 412 -15.38 -18.71 -5.43
CA HIS A 412 -14.85 -19.87 -4.71
C HIS A 412 -15.02 -19.75 -3.19
N SER A 413 -15.14 -18.54 -2.64
CA SER A 413 -15.30 -18.32 -1.19
C SER A 413 -16.09 -17.03 -0.88
N PRO A 414 -17.38 -16.95 -1.29
CA PRO A 414 -18.17 -15.72 -1.23
C PRO A 414 -18.37 -15.21 0.19
N GLN A 415 -18.40 -16.10 1.19
CA GLN A 415 -18.58 -15.78 2.60
C GLN A 415 -17.47 -14.91 3.21
N LEU A 416 -16.31 -14.80 2.54
CA LEU A 416 -15.17 -14.05 3.08
C LEU A 416 -15.28 -12.53 2.86
N ASP A 417 -16.00 -12.09 1.82
CA ASP A 417 -16.17 -10.68 1.46
C ASP A 417 -14.85 -9.87 1.45
N ILE A 418 -13.78 -10.49 0.90
CA ILE A 418 -12.42 -9.92 0.92
C ILE A 418 -12.17 -8.90 -0.19
N PHE A 419 -12.90 -8.96 -1.31
CA PHE A 419 -12.69 -8.11 -2.49
C PHE A 419 -13.53 -6.83 -2.50
N GLY A 420 -14.27 -6.57 -1.41
CA GLY A 420 -15.15 -5.41 -1.26
C GLY A 420 -16.52 -5.63 -1.91
N PRO A 421 -17.44 -4.65 -1.76
CA PRO A 421 -18.85 -4.84 -2.05
C PRO A 421 -19.14 -4.98 -3.55
N LEU A 422 -18.22 -4.62 -4.45
CA LEU A 422 -18.45 -4.70 -5.89
C LEU A 422 -18.87 -6.11 -6.35
N TYR A 423 -18.41 -7.16 -5.67
CA TYR A 423 -18.68 -8.57 -6.01
C TYR A 423 -19.86 -9.18 -5.26
N GLU A 424 -20.51 -8.42 -4.37
CA GLU A 424 -21.75 -8.89 -3.77
C GLU A 424 -22.78 -9.23 -4.86
N PRO A 425 -23.57 -10.31 -4.73
CA PRO A 425 -24.51 -10.73 -5.76
C PRO A 425 -25.49 -9.64 -6.21
N ARG A 426 -25.94 -8.79 -5.27
CA ARG A 426 -26.82 -7.63 -5.54
C ARG A 426 -26.20 -6.56 -6.44
N ASN A 427 -24.88 -6.58 -6.64
CA ASN A 427 -24.13 -5.56 -7.36
C ASN A 427 -23.67 -6.02 -8.75
N GLY A 428 -24.19 -7.15 -9.27
CA GLY A 428 -23.81 -7.71 -10.57
C GLY A 428 -23.87 -6.72 -11.74
N ARG A 429 -24.84 -5.80 -11.75
CA ARG A 429 -24.93 -4.72 -12.78
C ARG A 429 -23.74 -3.76 -12.72
N ALA A 430 -23.30 -3.39 -11.52
CA ALA A 430 -22.15 -2.51 -11.33
C ALA A 430 -20.85 -3.21 -11.77
N LEU A 431 -20.69 -4.49 -11.39
CA LEU A 431 -19.54 -5.31 -11.82
C LEU A 431 -19.49 -5.47 -13.35
N TYR A 432 -20.63 -5.69 -14.01
CA TYR A 432 -20.69 -5.77 -15.47
C TYR A 432 -20.25 -4.44 -16.13
N ARG A 433 -20.77 -3.31 -15.63
CA ARG A 433 -20.37 -1.97 -16.12
C ARG A 433 -18.87 -1.73 -15.96
N GLU A 434 -18.32 -2.13 -14.82
CA GLU A 434 -16.88 -2.01 -14.57
C GLU A 434 -16.07 -2.82 -15.59
N ARG A 435 -16.44 -4.07 -15.85
CA ARG A 435 -15.76 -4.90 -16.88
C ARG A 435 -15.84 -4.31 -18.28
N VAL A 436 -16.99 -3.75 -18.65
CA VAL A 436 -17.15 -3.07 -19.94
C VAL A 436 -16.24 -1.84 -19.99
N ARG A 437 -16.20 -1.05 -18.92
CA ARG A 437 -15.30 0.11 -18.80
C ARG A 437 -13.83 -0.28 -18.94
N LEU A 438 -13.39 -1.34 -18.25
CA LEU A 438 -12.01 -1.85 -18.38
C LEU A 438 -11.70 -2.40 -19.77
N SER A 439 -12.68 -3.00 -20.45
CA SER A 439 -12.50 -3.39 -21.85
C SER A 439 -12.36 -2.18 -22.78
N LYS A 440 -13.01 -1.05 -22.45
CA LYS A 440 -12.89 0.19 -23.22
C LYS A 440 -11.56 0.89 -22.96
N LEU A 441 -11.05 0.90 -21.72
CA LEU A 441 -9.73 1.45 -21.40
C LEU A 441 -8.60 0.84 -22.24
N ALA A 442 -8.72 -0.43 -22.63
CA ALA A 442 -7.76 -1.11 -23.49
C ALA A 442 -7.80 -0.65 -24.96
N SER A 443 -8.87 0.02 -25.40
CA SER A 443 -9.12 0.38 -26.80
C SER A 443 -9.37 1.87 -27.02
N ASP A 444 -9.73 2.60 -25.97
CA ASP A 444 -10.20 3.99 -26.01
C ASP A 444 -9.60 4.77 -24.81
N PRO A 445 -8.40 5.37 -24.99
CA PRO A 445 -7.71 6.17 -23.97
C PRO A 445 -8.53 7.27 -23.27
N PRO A 446 -9.48 8.00 -23.91
CA PRO A 446 -10.28 9.02 -23.23
C PRO A 446 -11.33 8.46 -22.25
N THR A 447 -11.47 7.14 -22.12
CA THR A 447 -12.36 6.55 -21.11
C THR A 447 -11.94 7.03 -19.71
N PRO A 448 -12.83 7.65 -18.91
CA PRO A 448 -12.46 8.17 -17.61
C PRO A 448 -12.05 7.05 -16.66
N ASP A 449 -10.88 7.21 -16.04
CA ASP A 449 -10.36 6.34 -14.97
C ASP A 449 -9.75 7.21 -13.86
N THR A 450 -10.46 7.33 -12.75
CA THR A 450 -10.00 8.16 -11.63
C THR A 450 -8.86 7.46 -10.87
N ARG A 451 -7.98 8.22 -10.22
CA ARG A 451 -6.92 7.67 -9.36
C ARG A 451 -7.47 6.73 -8.27
N ALA A 452 -8.63 7.07 -7.72
CA ALA A 452 -9.33 6.23 -6.77
C ALA A 452 -9.80 4.88 -7.37
N ASP A 453 -10.32 4.86 -8.61
CA ASP A 453 -10.69 3.62 -9.29
C ASP A 453 -9.46 2.74 -9.57
N LYS A 454 -8.36 3.35 -10.03
CA LYS A 454 -7.08 2.68 -10.28
C LYS A 454 -6.52 2.04 -9.00
N THR A 455 -6.50 2.80 -7.90
CA THR A 455 -5.95 2.33 -6.61
C THR A 455 -6.80 1.24 -5.98
N ALA A 456 -8.13 1.38 -6.00
CA ALA A 456 -9.04 0.35 -5.50
C ALA A 456 -8.93 -0.95 -6.32
N ARG A 457 -8.74 -0.85 -7.64
CA ARG A 457 -8.47 -1.99 -8.53
C ARG A 457 -7.17 -2.69 -8.17
N MET A 458 -6.07 -1.95 -7.98
CA MET A 458 -4.80 -2.54 -7.56
C MET A 458 -4.92 -3.24 -6.20
N SER A 459 -5.63 -2.65 -5.23
CA SER A 459 -5.90 -3.28 -3.93
C SER A 459 -6.59 -4.64 -4.09
N ARG A 460 -7.53 -4.78 -5.03
CA ARG A 460 -8.18 -6.06 -5.33
C ARG A 460 -7.23 -7.08 -5.96
N TYR A 461 -6.35 -6.64 -6.85
CA TYR A 461 -5.35 -7.53 -7.48
C TYR A 461 -4.30 -8.03 -6.48
N ILE A 462 -3.91 -7.19 -5.53
CA ILE A 462 -3.03 -7.55 -4.42
C ILE A 462 -3.74 -8.56 -3.50
N THR A 463 -4.99 -8.30 -3.13
CA THR A 463 -5.81 -9.27 -2.35
C THR A 463 -6.02 -10.60 -3.12
N LEU A 464 -6.07 -10.55 -4.46
CA LEU A 464 -6.19 -11.75 -5.29
C LEU A 464 -4.94 -12.62 -5.13
N LEU A 465 -3.74 -12.04 -5.17
CA LEU A 465 -2.49 -12.78 -4.94
C LEU A 465 -2.44 -13.40 -3.55
N GLU A 466 -2.78 -12.65 -2.50
CA GLU A 466 -2.85 -13.15 -1.12
C GLU A 466 -3.79 -14.35 -1.00
N ARG A 467 -4.96 -14.28 -1.65
CA ARG A 467 -5.95 -15.34 -1.61
C ARG A 467 -5.51 -16.55 -2.40
N LEU A 468 -4.94 -16.37 -3.59
CA LEU A 468 -4.42 -17.47 -4.41
C LEU A 468 -3.33 -18.23 -3.65
N MET A 469 -2.40 -17.53 -3.01
CA MET A 469 -1.38 -18.17 -2.17
C MET A 469 -1.99 -18.89 -0.96
N ALA A 470 -3.01 -18.33 -0.32
CA ALA A 470 -3.72 -18.97 0.79
C ALA A 470 -4.51 -20.23 0.38
N LEU A 471 -4.76 -20.43 -0.91
CA LEU A 471 -5.45 -21.60 -1.45
C LEU A 471 -4.49 -22.75 -1.83
N VAL A 472 -3.18 -22.53 -1.82
CA VAL A 472 -2.19 -23.57 -2.16
C VAL A 472 -2.24 -24.70 -1.11
N PRO A 473 -2.53 -25.94 -1.50
CA PRO A 473 -2.66 -27.05 -0.57
C PRO A 473 -1.30 -27.44 0.03
N ASP A 474 -1.34 -28.03 1.22
CA ASP A 474 -0.21 -28.71 1.87
C ASP A 474 1.06 -27.89 2.12
N MET A 475 0.98 -26.57 1.98
CA MET A 475 2.10 -25.65 2.22
C MET A 475 1.79 -24.66 3.35
N LYS A 476 2.79 -24.41 4.19
CA LYS A 476 2.68 -23.37 5.23
C LYS A 476 2.73 -21.99 4.57
N PRO A 477 2.04 -20.97 5.10
CA PRO A 477 1.97 -19.64 4.47
C PRO A 477 3.34 -19.05 4.10
N HIS A 478 4.31 -19.08 5.03
CA HIS A 478 5.66 -18.54 4.76
C HIS A 478 6.40 -19.30 3.65
N THR A 479 6.18 -20.62 3.52
CA THR A 479 6.78 -21.45 2.47
C THR A 479 6.15 -21.13 1.12
N VAL A 480 4.83 -20.94 1.06
CA VAL A 480 4.13 -20.53 -0.17
C VAL A 480 4.64 -19.18 -0.64
N LEU A 481 4.66 -18.17 0.24
CA LEU A 481 5.10 -16.83 -0.10
C LEU A 481 6.52 -16.85 -0.68
N LYS A 482 7.46 -17.52 -0.01
CA LYS A 482 8.84 -17.64 -0.50
C LYS A 482 8.90 -18.35 -1.86
N ALA A 483 8.16 -19.45 -2.03
CA ALA A 483 8.16 -20.20 -3.29
C ALA A 483 7.59 -19.36 -4.46
N VAL A 484 6.54 -18.59 -4.21
CA VAL A 484 5.93 -17.68 -5.20
C VAL A 484 6.84 -16.48 -5.49
N GLU A 485 7.50 -15.90 -4.48
CA GLU A 485 8.51 -14.84 -4.67
C GLU A 485 9.63 -15.32 -5.61
N GLU A 486 10.23 -16.49 -5.34
CA GLU A 486 11.29 -17.05 -6.18
C GLU A 486 10.81 -17.41 -7.60
N ALA A 487 9.62 -18.00 -7.73
CA ALA A 487 9.03 -18.28 -9.04
C ALA A 487 8.73 -16.99 -9.83
N THR A 488 8.36 -15.90 -9.15
CA THR A 488 8.08 -14.60 -9.77
C THR A 488 9.37 -13.96 -10.30
N LYS A 489 10.49 -14.06 -9.57
CA LYS A 489 11.80 -13.64 -10.07
C LYS A 489 12.15 -14.32 -11.39
N LEU A 490 12.00 -15.65 -11.45
CA LEU A 490 12.26 -16.41 -12.68
C LEU A 490 11.33 -16.01 -13.83
N GLU A 491 10.05 -15.75 -13.55
CA GLU A 491 9.08 -15.34 -14.57
C GLU A 491 9.36 -13.92 -15.10
N VAL A 492 9.75 -12.99 -14.22
CA VAL A 492 10.18 -11.63 -14.60
C VAL A 492 11.49 -11.68 -15.40
N GLN A 493 12.46 -12.48 -15.00
CA GLN A 493 13.71 -12.70 -15.75
C GLN A 493 13.44 -13.23 -17.16
N ARG A 494 12.57 -14.25 -17.29
CA ARG A 494 12.18 -14.81 -18.60
C ARG A 494 11.51 -13.76 -19.47
N SER A 495 10.64 -12.94 -18.87
CA SER A 495 9.97 -11.84 -19.56
C SER A 495 10.98 -10.83 -20.09
N TYR A 496 11.92 -10.37 -19.26
CA TYR A 496 13.00 -9.47 -19.68
C TYR A 496 13.84 -10.06 -20.82
N ASN A 497 14.31 -11.31 -20.68
CA ASN A 497 15.13 -11.95 -21.71
C ASN A 497 14.41 -12.04 -23.06
N ARG A 498 13.07 -12.27 -23.06
CA ARG A 498 12.26 -12.23 -24.27
C ARG A 498 12.19 -10.84 -24.87
N THR A 499 11.93 -9.82 -24.05
CA THR A 499 11.86 -8.43 -24.52
C THR A 499 13.19 -7.98 -25.14
N VAL A 500 14.31 -8.24 -24.48
CA VAL A 500 15.65 -7.90 -25.00
C VAL A 500 15.91 -8.62 -26.31
N SER A 501 15.61 -9.93 -26.40
CA SER A 501 15.79 -10.70 -27.63
C SER A 501 14.97 -10.17 -28.81
N ALA A 502 13.80 -9.57 -28.55
CA ALA A 502 12.96 -8.94 -29.56
C ALA A 502 13.49 -7.55 -29.98
N HIS A 503 14.15 -6.83 -29.07
CA HIS A 503 14.65 -5.47 -29.28
C HIS A 503 16.08 -5.41 -29.82
N THR A 504 16.92 -6.42 -29.58
CA THR A 504 18.24 -6.50 -30.17
C THR A 504 18.06 -6.71 -31.68
N PRO A 505 18.42 -5.72 -32.53
CA PRO A 505 18.29 -5.89 -33.98
C PRO A 505 19.08 -7.12 -34.36
N ARG A 506 18.42 -8.08 -34.99
CA ARG A 506 19.02 -9.31 -35.46
C ARG A 506 20.12 -8.93 -36.44
N SER A 507 21.35 -8.82 -35.94
CA SER A 507 22.52 -8.50 -36.74
C SER A 507 22.75 -9.70 -37.65
N ASN A 508 22.11 -9.73 -38.81
CA ASN A 508 22.36 -10.71 -39.85
C ASN A 508 23.82 -10.59 -40.26
N PRO A 509 24.71 -11.53 -39.91
CA PRO A 509 25.99 -11.62 -40.57
C PRO A 509 25.74 -12.35 -41.88
N ALA A 510 25.82 -11.63 -43.00
CA ALA A 510 25.84 -12.17 -44.37
C ALA A 510 24.62 -13.01 -44.79
N SER A 511 23.63 -12.35 -45.42
CA SER A 511 23.10 -12.92 -46.66
C SER A 511 23.04 -11.82 -47.71
N ALA A 512 23.70 -12.11 -48.82
CA ALA A 512 24.01 -11.24 -49.91
C ALA A 512 22.78 -10.59 -50.55
N ALA A 513 23.00 -9.39 -51.08
CA ALA A 513 22.44 -8.88 -52.32
C ALA A 513 21.24 -9.66 -52.90
N SER A 514 20.05 -9.11 -52.70
CA SER A 514 18.94 -9.24 -53.65
C SER A 514 18.18 -7.92 -53.64
N ILE A 515 18.79 -6.94 -54.30
CA ILE A 515 18.12 -5.71 -54.73
C ILE A 515 17.03 -6.14 -55.71
N THR A 516 15.82 -6.35 -55.23
CA THR A 516 14.64 -6.31 -56.09
C THR A 516 14.19 -4.86 -56.16
N LEU A 517 14.49 -4.23 -57.30
CA LEU A 517 13.98 -2.95 -57.75
C LEU A 517 12.46 -2.85 -57.47
N ARG A 518 12.10 -2.08 -56.44
CA ARG A 518 10.72 -1.66 -56.22
C ARG A 518 10.40 -0.58 -57.26
N ARG A 519 9.86 -1.04 -58.38
CA ARG A 519 9.38 -0.24 -59.51
C ARG A 519 8.37 0.79 -59.04
N ARG A 520 8.83 2.03 -58.96
CA ARG A 520 8.08 3.27 -58.77
C ARG A 520 6.99 3.35 -59.85
N SER A 521 5.72 3.15 -59.47
CA SER A 521 4.58 3.44 -60.35
C SER A 521 4.01 4.81 -59.99
N ALA A 522 3.83 5.60 -61.04
CA ALA A 522 3.47 7.01 -61.07
C ALA A 522 1.96 7.24 -60.74
N PRO A 523 1.48 8.49 -60.71
CA PRO A 523 0.28 8.92 -59.98
C PRO A 523 -1.03 8.64 -60.72
N GLN A 524 -2.10 8.43 -59.93
CA GLN A 524 -3.47 8.29 -60.42
C GLN A 524 -4.01 9.60 -61.03
N PRO A 525 -4.75 9.53 -62.14
CA PRO A 525 -5.49 10.67 -62.68
C PRO A 525 -6.89 10.80 -62.06
N LEU A 526 -7.30 12.06 -61.86
CA LEU A 526 -8.67 12.46 -61.55
C LEU A 526 -9.68 11.91 -62.59
N ARG A 527 -10.80 11.37 -62.12
CA ARG A 527 -12.06 11.40 -62.88
C ARG A 527 -13.26 11.80 -62.00
N ARG A 528 -13.89 12.87 -62.46
CA ARG A 528 -15.15 13.47 -62.03
C ARG A 528 -16.34 12.54 -62.29
N SER A 529 -17.32 12.62 -61.37
CA SER A 529 -18.77 12.74 -61.58
C SER A 529 -19.46 11.86 -62.63
N MET A 530 -20.50 11.13 -62.19
CA MET A 530 -21.91 11.31 -62.62
C MET A 530 -22.82 10.37 -61.80
N SER A 531 -23.71 10.94 -61.00
CA SER A 531 -25.04 10.38 -60.63
C SER A 531 -25.95 10.37 -61.89
N PRO A 532 -27.19 9.79 -61.97
CA PRO A 532 -28.23 9.72 -60.92
C PRO A 532 -29.19 8.45 -61.08
N PRO A 533 -30.51 8.45 -60.76
CA PRO A 533 -31.11 8.22 -59.42
C PRO A 533 -32.31 7.19 -59.42
N HIS A 534 -33.02 7.13 -58.28
CA HIS A 534 -34.39 6.58 -57.99
C HIS A 534 -34.53 5.18 -57.32
N SER A 535 -34.74 5.21 -55.99
CA SER A 535 -35.88 4.72 -55.15
C SER A 535 -36.77 3.52 -55.58
N PRO A 536 -37.60 2.90 -54.69
CA PRO A 536 -37.61 2.81 -53.21
C PRO A 536 -37.90 1.38 -52.63
N ALA A 537 -37.85 1.29 -51.30
CA ALA A 537 -38.64 0.48 -50.36
C ALA A 537 -39.21 -0.91 -50.78
N SER A 538 -38.86 -1.95 -50.00
CA SER A 538 -39.81 -3.02 -49.68
C SER A 538 -39.51 -3.67 -48.32
N ARG A 539 -40.54 -3.63 -47.46
CA ARG A 539 -40.69 -4.44 -46.24
C ARG A 539 -40.93 -5.90 -46.64
N SER A 540 -40.35 -6.86 -45.93
CA SER A 540 -41.10 -8.07 -45.55
C SER A 540 -40.49 -8.80 -44.36
N ASN A 541 -41.35 -9.01 -43.36
CA ASN A 541 -41.26 -10.10 -42.42
C ASN A 541 -41.62 -11.39 -43.15
N ARG A 542 -40.83 -12.47 -43.04
CA ARG A 542 -41.41 -13.82 -42.97
C ARG A 542 -40.45 -14.84 -42.39
N SER A 543 -40.99 -15.55 -41.41
CA SER A 543 -40.52 -16.77 -40.78
C SER A 543 -40.58 -17.98 -41.71
N SER A 544 -39.63 -18.90 -41.55
CA SER A 544 -39.73 -20.37 -41.67
C SER A 544 -38.42 -20.92 -41.07
N LEU A 545 -38.39 -21.66 -39.96
CA LEU A 545 -38.84 -23.03 -39.67
C LEU A 545 -38.39 -24.08 -40.70
N LEU A 546 -37.38 -24.85 -40.27
CA LEU A 546 -37.09 -26.26 -40.54
C LEU A 546 -36.83 -26.68 -42.00
N SER A 547 -35.62 -27.17 -42.29
CA SER A 547 -35.34 -28.62 -42.35
C SER A 547 -33.94 -28.98 -42.89
N ASN A 548 -33.39 -30.03 -42.25
CA ASN A 548 -32.57 -31.13 -42.76
C ASN A 548 -31.13 -30.92 -43.28
N ASN A 549 -30.21 -31.42 -42.45
CA ASN A 549 -29.25 -32.50 -42.77
C ASN A 549 -28.86 -32.70 -44.24
N THR A 550 -27.62 -32.31 -44.56
CA THR A 550 -26.73 -33.12 -45.39
C THR A 550 -25.29 -32.98 -44.87
N SER A 551 -24.67 -34.15 -44.76
CA SER A 551 -23.32 -34.48 -44.29
C SER A 551 -22.18 -33.90 -45.17
N PRO A 552 -20.91 -34.04 -44.74
CA PRO A 552 -19.83 -33.11 -45.02
C PRO A 552 -19.02 -33.48 -46.26
N SER A 553 -18.48 -32.48 -46.94
CA SER A 553 -17.35 -32.66 -47.85
C SER A 553 -16.62 -31.34 -48.09
N ASP A 554 -15.32 -31.41 -47.83
CA ASP A 554 -14.21 -30.77 -48.52
C ASP A 554 -14.06 -29.24 -48.51
N ALA A 555 -13.23 -28.81 -47.58
CA ALA A 555 -11.94 -28.19 -47.87
C ALA A 555 -11.86 -27.32 -49.14
N SER A 556 -12.19 -26.04 -48.98
CA SER A 556 -11.47 -24.98 -49.66
C SER A 556 -10.96 -23.99 -48.61
N GLN A 557 -9.63 -24.01 -48.48
CA GLN A 557 -8.80 -23.14 -47.67
C GLN A 557 -9.18 -21.67 -47.82
N ILE A 558 -9.98 -21.16 -46.89
CA ILE A 558 -9.86 -19.77 -46.49
C ILE A 558 -8.70 -19.76 -45.51
N SER A 559 -7.52 -19.44 -46.03
CA SER A 559 -6.40 -18.95 -45.25
C SER A 559 -6.84 -17.67 -44.55
N SER A 560 -7.54 -17.81 -43.42
CA SER A 560 -7.67 -16.74 -42.45
C SER A 560 -6.32 -16.62 -41.79
N ASN A 561 -5.57 -15.59 -42.20
CA ASN A 561 -4.45 -15.01 -41.46
C ASN A 561 -4.93 -14.49 -40.08
N GLU A 562 -5.46 -15.38 -39.24
CA GLU A 562 -5.51 -15.22 -37.79
C GLU A 562 -4.27 -15.92 -37.21
N ASP A 563 -3.09 -15.48 -37.64
CA ASP A 563 -1.91 -15.54 -36.76
C ASP A 563 -2.27 -14.71 -35.54
N SER A 564 -2.95 -15.35 -34.60
CA SER A 564 -3.66 -14.67 -33.54
C SER A 564 -2.59 -14.01 -32.68
N GLU A 565 -2.45 -12.68 -32.78
CA GLU A 565 -1.44 -11.93 -32.04
C GLU A 565 -1.45 -12.38 -30.58
N GLN A 566 -0.32 -12.91 -30.12
CA GLN A 566 -0.21 -13.43 -28.77
C GLN A 566 -0.19 -12.25 -27.81
N THR A 567 -1.25 -12.10 -27.00
CA THR A 567 -1.36 -10.99 -26.05
C THR A 567 -1.31 -11.49 -24.61
N LEU A 568 -0.95 -10.61 -23.67
CA LEU A 568 -0.96 -10.94 -22.24
C LEU A 568 -2.37 -11.32 -21.76
N ALA A 569 -3.40 -10.64 -22.28
CA ALA A 569 -4.79 -10.99 -22.00
C ALA A 569 -5.15 -12.43 -22.41
N LYS A 570 -4.67 -12.91 -23.58
CA LYS A 570 -4.87 -14.31 -24.02
C LYS A 570 -4.14 -15.30 -23.12
N GLN A 571 -2.94 -14.97 -22.64
CA GLN A 571 -2.20 -15.80 -21.69
C GLN A 571 -2.97 -15.91 -20.35
N LEU A 572 -3.44 -14.78 -19.81
CA LEU A 572 -4.22 -14.77 -18.57
C LEU A 572 -5.59 -15.46 -18.72
N GLU A 573 -6.19 -15.43 -19.91
CA GLU A 573 -7.43 -16.17 -20.18
C GLU A 573 -7.26 -17.69 -19.99
N ARG A 574 -6.08 -18.25 -20.26
CA ARG A 574 -5.80 -19.67 -19.99
C ARG A 574 -5.85 -19.97 -18.49
N VAL A 575 -5.29 -19.08 -17.66
CA VAL A 575 -5.37 -19.15 -16.19
C VAL A 575 -6.82 -18.97 -15.69
N LEU A 576 -7.59 -18.12 -16.37
CA LEU A 576 -9.01 -17.96 -16.03
C LEU A 576 -9.81 -19.25 -16.30
N LYS A 577 -9.36 -20.09 -17.24
CA LYS A 577 -9.98 -21.39 -17.58
C LYS A 577 -9.47 -22.57 -16.73
N SER A 578 -8.30 -22.49 -16.11
CA SER A 578 -7.77 -23.57 -15.25
C SER A 578 -8.59 -23.74 -13.98
N GLU A 579 -8.54 -24.88 -13.29
CA GLU A 579 -9.28 -25.05 -12.03
C GLU A 579 -8.55 -24.40 -10.84
N LEU A 580 -9.26 -24.13 -9.74
CA LEU A 580 -8.66 -23.70 -8.47
C LEU A 580 -8.49 -24.93 -7.56
N PRO A 581 -7.45 -25.01 -6.72
CA PRO A 581 -6.39 -24.02 -6.50
C PRO A 581 -5.34 -23.98 -7.62
N LEU A 582 -4.68 -22.83 -7.81
CA LEU A 582 -3.58 -22.66 -8.76
C LEU A 582 -2.26 -23.13 -8.15
N ASP A 583 -1.34 -23.61 -8.98
CA ASP A 583 0.03 -23.96 -8.60
C ASP A 583 0.94 -22.72 -8.49
N VAL A 584 2.08 -22.88 -7.80
CA VAL A 584 3.04 -21.79 -7.55
C VAL A 584 3.50 -21.08 -8.83
N PRO A 585 3.89 -21.79 -9.92
CA PRO A 585 4.25 -21.15 -11.18
C PRO A 585 3.13 -20.30 -11.78
N THR A 586 1.88 -20.76 -11.75
CA THR A 586 0.75 -19.97 -12.27
C THR A 586 0.49 -18.73 -11.42
N ILE A 587 0.62 -18.82 -10.09
CA ILE A 587 0.49 -17.65 -9.21
C ILE A 587 1.61 -16.63 -9.50
N ALA A 588 2.84 -17.08 -9.71
CA ALA A 588 3.96 -16.20 -10.10
C ALA A 588 3.71 -15.50 -11.45
N PHE A 589 3.15 -16.21 -12.43
CA PHE A 589 2.68 -15.61 -13.68
C PHE A 589 1.60 -14.54 -13.43
N VAL A 590 0.62 -14.81 -12.56
CA VAL A 590 -0.40 -13.81 -12.19
C VAL A 590 0.23 -12.60 -11.51
N ALA A 591 1.24 -12.78 -10.65
CA ALA A 591 1.97 -11.67 -10.03
C ALA A 591 2.65 -10.77 -11.07
N ARG A 592 3.28 -11.36 -12.11
CA ARG A 592 3.80 -10.59 -13.25
C ARG A 592 2.69 -9.84 -14.01
N MET A 593 1.52 -10.45 -14.20
CA MET A 593 0.37 -9.77 -14.83
C MET A 593 -0.13 -8.58 -13.99
N VAL A 594 -0.08 -8.69 -12.66
CA VAL A 594 -0.41 -7.58 -11.74
C VAL A 594 0.60 -6.43 -11.90
N LEU A 595 1.89 -6.71 -12.09
CA LEU A 595 2.90 -5.68 -12.39
C LEU A 595 2.57 -4.92 -13.68
N VAL A 596 2.26 -5.63 -14.76
CA VAL A 596 1.89 -4.99 -16.03
C VAL A 596 0.60 -4.17 -15.86
N ALA A 597 -0.40 -4.71 -15.14
CA ALA A 597 -1.63 -3.99 -14.86
C ALA A 597 -1.42 -2.72 -14.03
N TRP A 598 -0.46 -2.73 -13.11
CA TRP A 598 -0.05 -1.55 -12.36
C TRP A 598 0.58 -0.50 -13.27
N THR A 599 1.47 -0.86 -14.21
CA THR A 599 2.03 0.12 -15.15
C THR A 599 0.98 0.78 -16.06
N LEU A 600 -0.19 0.14 -16.23
CA LEU A 600 -1.34 0.69 -16.96
C LEU A 600 -2.26 1.56 -16.08
N SER A 601 -2.09 1.50 -14.76
CA SER A 601 -3.01 2.10 -13.77
C SER A 601 -2.30 3.04 -12.78
N VAL A 602 -1.00 3.27 -12.91
CA VAL A 602 -0.24 4.17 -12.04
C VAL A 602 -0.18 5.56 -12.68
N ASP A 603 -0.34 6.60 -11.87
CA ASP A 603 -0.24 7.97 -12.35
C ASP A 603 1.23 8.43 -12.34
N VAL A 604 1.58 9.27 -13.31
CA VAL A 604 2.95 9.75 -13.51
C VAL A 604 3.18 11.00 -12.66
N VAL A 605 4.26 10.99 -11.87
CA VAL A 605 4.75 12.18 -11.17
C VAL A 605 5.63 13.02 -12.11
N ALA A 606 5.33 14.33 -12.20
CA ALA A 606 6.17 15.31 -12.89
C ALA A 606 7.08 16.02 -11.89
N TRP A 607 8.40 15.99 -12.12
CA TRP A 607 9.41 16.60 -11.24
C TRP A 607 9.89 17.97 -11.69
N GLY A 608 9.65 18.36 -12.94
CA GLY A 608 10.01 19.66 -13.48
C GLY A 608 8.97 20.15 -14.49
N ASP A 609 9.07 21.42 -14.87
CA ASP A 609 8.13 22.05 -15.80
C ASP A 609 8.12 21.39 -17.18
N ASP A 610 9.24 20.78 -17.56
CA ASP A 610 9.41 20.06 -18.83
C ASP A 610 8.92 18.60 -18.78
N GLU A 611 8.55 18.09 -17.60
CA GLU A 611 8.05 16.73 -17.44
C GLU A 611 6.52 16.67 -17.48
N GLN A 612 6.01 15.80 -18.34
CA GLN A 612 4.58 15.55 -18.43
C GLN A 612 4.17 14.48 -17.42
N GLY A 613 3.31 14.85 -16.47
CA GLY A 613 2.74 13.96 -15.45
C GLY A 613 1.43 14.51 -14.90
N ASP A 614 0.58 13.61 -14.43
CA ASP A 614 -0.75 13.92 -13.89
C ASP A 614 -0.69 14.41 -12.44
N PHE A 615 0.43 14.19 -11.75
CA PHE A 615 0.65 14.63 -10.38
C PHE A 615 1.89 15.51 -10.30
N ARG A 616 1.73 16.71 -9.74
CA ARG A 616 2.86 17.61 -9.45
C ARG A 616 3.15 17.64 -7.96
N ILE A 617 4.41 17.46 -7.59
CA ILE A 617 4.85 17.68 -6.22
C ILE A 617 4.75 19.19 -5.94
N PRO A 618 4.00 19.62 -4.92
CA PRO A 618 3.84 21.04 -4.66
C PRO A 618 5.16 21.63 -4.17
N ASP A 619 5.51 22.78 -4.74
CA ASP A 619 6.50 23.65 -4.14
C ASP A 619 5.88 24.36 -2.93
N LEU A 620 6.46 24.13 -1.76
CA LEU A 620 6.02 24.70 -0.49
C LEU A 620 7.01 25.72 0.04
N GLU A 621 7.93 26.23 -0.80
CA GLU A 621 8.77 27.36 -0.43
C GLU A 621 7.91 28.57 0.02
N GLY A 622 8.34 29.21 1.11
CA GLY A 622 7.59 30.30 1.77
C GLY A 622 6.43 29.86 2.69
N TRP A 623 6.15 28.57 2.83
CA TRP A 623 5.13 28.09 3.78
C TRP A 623 5.75 27.89 5.17
N ASP A 624 5.74 28.92 6.00
CA ASP A 624 6.46 28.93 7.28
C ASP A 624 5.66 28.38 8.46
N LYS A 625 4.33 28.42 8.39
CA LYS A 625 3.43 27.96 9.46
C LYS A 625 2.30 27.12 8.91
N ILE A 626 2.48 25.80 8.90
CA ILE A 626 1.47 24.84 8.45
C ILE A 626 0.85 24.16 9.68
N VAL A 627 -0.47 24.15 9.76
CA VAL A 627 -1.22 23.47 10.83
C VAL A 627 -2.26 22.54 10.23
N MET A 628 -2.46 21.40 10.85
CA MET A 628 -3.49 20.41 10.48
C MET A 628 -4.41 20.15 11.67
N SER A 629 -5.69 19.88 11.40
CA SER A 629 -6.72 19.56 12.41
C SER A 629 -7.58 18.37 12.02
#